data_AF-A0A9X2W6G1-F1
#
_entry.id   AF-A0A9X2W6G1-F1
#
_cell.length_a   1.000
_cell.length_b   1.000
_cell.length_c   1.000
_cell.angle_alpha   90.00
_cell.angle_beta   90.00
_cell.angle_gamma   90.00
#
_symmetry.space_group_name_H-M   'P 1'
#
loop_
_entity.id
_entity.type
_entity.pdbx_description
1 polymer ?
#
loop_
_entity_poly.entity_id
_entity_poly.type
_entity_poly.pdbx_seq_one_letter_code
_entity_poly.pdbx_strand_id
1 'polypeptide(L)'
;NLPDGSAFTGPSWKYLADNMLNKSQNLNDVANKATARANLGLGSAALRDAYSTSGDMLSVGDFGVGSNTIVGGNTNGNMMA
;
A
#
# COMPACT_ATOMS: atom_id res chain seq x y z
N ASN A 1 -26.18 0.91 -25.74
CA ASN A 1 -25.50 1.56 -24.59
C ASN A 1 -24.61 0.56 -23.90
N LEU A 2 -23.40 0.99 -23.56
CA LEU A 2 -22.47 0.19 -22.78
C LEU A 2 -22.79 0.32 -21.29
N PRO A 3 -22.26 -0.58 -20.44
CA PRO A 3 -22.51 -0.56 -19.00
C PRO A 3 -22.12 0.75 -18.30
N ASP A 4 -21.27 1.56 -18.92
CA ASP A 4 -20.83 2.88 -18.46
C ASP A 4 -21.75 4.03 -18.94
N GLY A 5 -22.84 3.71 -19.64
CA GLY A 5 -23.77 4.71 -20.19
C GLY A 5 -23.30 5.37 -21.49
N SER A 6 -22.11 5.04 -22.01
CA SER A 6 -21.64 5.54 -23.29
C SER A 6 -22.33 4.83 -24.47
N ALA A 7 -22.28 5.47 -25.64
CA ALA A 7 -22.72 4.90 -26.91
C ALA A 7 -21.50 4.69 -27.82
N PHE A 8 -20.93 3.49 -27.81
CA PHE A 8 -19.84 3.14 -28.72
C PHE A 8 -20.40 2.63 -30.05
N THR A 9 -20.02 3.30 -31.14
CA THR A 9 -20.49 3.02 -32.51
C THR A 9 -19.51 2.14 -33.31
N GLY A 10 -18.46 1.61 -32.68
CA GLY A 10 -17.44 0.76 -33.31
C GLY A 10 -17.39 -0.69 -32.82
N PRO A 11 -16.36 -1.47 -33.23
CA PRO A 11 -16.16 -2.85 -32.77
C PRO A 11 -15.84 -2.91 -31.27
N SER A 12 -16.55 -3.75 -30.53
CA SER A 12 -16.50 -3.85 -29.06
C SER A 12 -15.09 -4.01 -28.46
N TRP A 13 -14.16 -4.64 -29.19
CA TRP A 13 -12.77 -4.80 -28.74
C TRP A 13 -12.01 -3.49 -28.55
N LYS A 14 -12.31 -2.46 -29.36
CA LYS A 14 -11.66 -1.13 -29.24
C LYS A 14 -12.07 -0.44 -27.94
N TYR A 15 -13.36 -0.49 -27.61
CA TYR A 15 -13.87 0.08 -26.35
C TYR A 15 -13.24 -0.60 -25.13
N LEU A 16 -13.14 -1.94 -25.14
CA LEU A 16 -12.49 -2.68 -24.07
C LEU A 16 -11.02 -2.25 -23.92
N ALA A 17 -10.28 -2.17 -25.03
CA ALA A 17 -8.87 -1.76 -25.01
C ALA A 17 -8.67 -0.35 -24.43
N ASP A 18 -9.57 0.59 -24.72
CA ASP A 18 -9.49 1.97 -24.23
C ASP A 18 -9.82 2.10 -22.73
N ASN A 19 -10.60 1.17 -22.17
CA ASN A 19 -11.00 1.17 -20.76
C ASN A 19 -10.16 0.23 -19.88
N MET A 20 -9.23 -0.52 -20.48
CA MET A 20 -8.29 -1.37 -19.74
C MET A 20 -7.07 -0.57 -19.29
N LEU A 21 -6.48 -1.03 -18.18
CA LEU A 21 -5.25 -0.45 -17.67
C LEU A 21 -4.07 -0.69 -18.62
N ASN A 22 -3.32 0.35 -18.92
CA ASN A 22 -2.13 0.26 -19.76
C ASN A 22 -0.91 -0.14 -18.91
N LYS A 23 -0.39 -1.34 -19.17
CA LYS A 23 0.78 -1.88 -18.47
C LYS A 23 2.01 -0.97 -18.51
N SER A 24 2.23 -0.26 -19.62
CA SER A 24 3.39 0.64 -19.73
C SER A 24 3.27 1.90 -18.87
N GLN A 25 2.04 2.23 -18.43
CA GLN A 25 1.76 3.38 -17.57
C GLN A 25 1.96 3.08 -16.08
N ASN A 26 2.30 1.83 -15.70
CA ASN A 26 2.61 1.46 -14.31
C ASN A 26 1.54 1.94 -13.31
N LEU A 27 0.26 1.66 -13.59
CA LEU A 27 -0.89 2.02 -12.76
C LEU A 27 -1.17 3.54 -12.66
N ASN A 28 -0.47 4.39 -13.40
CA ASN A 28 -0.71 5.84 -13.38
C ASN A 28 -2.13 6.22 -13.83
N ASP A 29 -2.70 5.44 -14.74
CA ASP A 29 -4.03 5.55 -15.33
C ASP A 29 -5.16 4.94 -14.48
N VAL A 30 -4.88 4.48 -13.25
CA VAL A 30 -5.93 4.13 -12.28
C VAL A 30 -6.73 5.38 -11.92
N ALA A 31 -8.03 5.37 -12.25
CA ALA A 31 -8.95 6.49 -12.03
C ALA A 31 -9.13 6.84 -10.54
N ASN A 32 -9.36 5.84 -9.68
CA ASN A 32 -9.49 6.04 -8.23
C ASN A 32 -8.43 5.25 -7.46
N LYS A 33 -7.31 5.92 -7.20
CA LYS A 33 -6.17 5.33 -6.48
C LYS A 33 -6.50 4.95 -5.03
N ALA A 34 -7.41 5.69 -4.37
CA ALA A 34 -7.82 5.39 -2.99
C ALA A 34 -8.63 4.08 -2.90
N THR A 35 -9.64 3.93 -3.75
CA THR A 35 -10.44 2.70 -3.84
C THR A 35 -9.58 1.51 -4.26
N ALA A 36 -8.64 1.69 -5.20
CA ALA A 36 -7.73 0.62 -5.59
C ALA A 36 -6.88 0.12 -4.41
N ARG A 37 -6.31 1.03 -3.59
CA ARG A 37 -5.56 0.65 -2.37
C ARG A 37 -6.45 -0.06 -1.34
N ALA A 38 -7.69 0.38 -1.17
CA ALA A 38 -8.64 -0.25 -0.26
C ALA A 38 -9.01 -1.69 -0.70
N ASN A 39 -9.27 -1.90 -2.00
CA ASN A 39 -9.56 -3.22 -2.56
C ASN A 39 -8.39 -4.20 -2.41
N LEU A 40 -7.15 -3.70 -2.40
CA LEU A 40 -5.94 -4.49 -2.15
C LEU A 40 -5.64 -4.69 -0.65
N GLY A 41 -6.43 -4.10 0.25
CA GLY A 41 -6.22 -4.21 1.69
C GLY A 41 -4.98 -3.46 2.20
N LEU A 42 -4.40 -2.54 1.42
CA LEU A 42 -3.13 -1.89 1.75
C LEU A 42 -3.28 -0.69 2.72
N GLY A 43 -4.49 -0.14 2.85
CA GLY A 43 -4.79 0.95 3.78
C GLY A 43 -3.86 2.17 3.63
N SER A 44 -3.40 2.70 4.77
CA SER A 44 -2.47 3.83 4.85
C SER A 44 -1.01 3.44 4.57
N ALA A 45 -0.64 2.17 4.71
CA ALA A 45 0.74 1.71 4.50
C ALA A 45 1.24 2.00 3.08
N ALA A 46 0.38 1.88 2.07
CA ALA A 46 0.71 2.18 0.67
C ALA A 46 0.91 3.68 0.35
N LEU A 47 0.71 4.58 1.31
CA LEU A 47 1.00 6.01 1.19
C LEU A 47 2.25 6.43 1.99
N ARG A 48 2.81 5.53 2.81
CA ARG A 48 3.98 5.83 3.64
C ARG A 48 5.23 5.58 2.83
N ASP A 49 6.15 6.54 2.83
CA ASP A 49 7.46 6.36 2.21
C ASP A 49 8.24 5.26 2.95
N ALA A 50 8.87 4.36 2.18
CA ALA A 50 9.68 3.26 2.71
C ALA A 50 10.87 3.71 3.59
N TYR A 51 11.20 5.01 3.55
CA TYR A 51 12.28 5.64 4.32
C TYR A 51 11.81 6.86 5.11
N SER A 52 10.51 6.93 5.44
CA SER A 52 10.03 7.92 6.41
C SER A 52 10.93 7.85 7.65
N THR A 53 11.35 9.01 8.18
CA THR A 53 12.30 9.12 9.30
C THR A 53 11.86 8.36 10.55
N SER A 54 10.58 7.95 10.61
CA SER A 54 10.03 7.08 11.65
C SER A 54 10.24 5.57 11.42
N GLY A 55 10.77 5.10 10.28
CA GLY A 55 11.00 3.66 9.99
C GLY A 55 9.76 2.77 9.98
N ASP A 56 8.61 3.35 10.29
CA ASP A 56 7.36 2.67 10.57
C ASP A 56 6.68 2.30 9.24
N MET A 57 7.14 1.30 8.50
CA MET A 57 6.18 0.61 7.62
C MET A 57 5.08 -0.08 8.46
N LEU A 58 5.33 -0.28 9.75
CA LEU A 58 4.46 -0.89 10.76
C LEU A 58 4.25 0.08 11.93
N SER A 59 3.20 -0.10 12.74
CA SER A 59 3.01 0.72 13.94
C SER A 59 4.10 0.40 14.98
N VAL A 60 4.54 1.41 15.75
CA VAL A 60 5.39 1.18 16.93
C VAL A 60 4.80 0.07 17.79
N GLY A 61 5.63 -0.92 18.13
CA GLY A 61 5.24 -2.06 18.97
C GLY A 61 4.86 -3.36 18.25
N ASP A 62 4.63 -3.36 16.93
CA ASP A 62 4.25 -4.57 16.17
C ASP A 62 5.35 -5.65 16.19
N PHE A 63 6.62 -5.23 16.11
CA PHE A 63 7.79 -6.11 16.27
C PHE A 63 8.37 -6.13 17.69
N GLY A 64 7.70 -5.53 18.67
CA GLY A 64 8.22 -5.41 20.04
C GLY A 64 9.44 -4.49 20.20
N VAL A 65 9.93 -3.89 19.12
CA VAL A 65 10.97 -2.84 19.12
C VAL A 65 10.32 -1.46 19.09
N GLY A 66 10.78 -0.54 19.94
CA GLY A 66 10.27 0.84 20.01
C GLY A 66 9.12 1.06 21.00
N SER A 67 8.49 0.00 21.54
CA SER A 67 7.82 0.14 22.83
C SER A 67 8.87 0.51 23.87
N ASN A 68 8.59 1.49 24.75
CA ASN A 68 9.45 1.92 25.87
C ASN A 68 9.77 0.79 26.90
N THR A 69 9.53 -0.47 26.51
CA THR A 69 9.67 -1.71 27.28
C THR A 69 10.29 -2.79 26.37
N ILE A 70 11.47 -2.54 25.77
CA ILE A 70 12.28 -3.66 25.24
C ILE A 70 12.83 -4.43 26.45
N VAL A 71 12.26 -5.62 26.67
CA VAL A 71 12.80 -6.67 27.53
C VAL A 71 14.17 -7.07 26.96
N GLY A 72 15.25 -6.54 27.53
CA GLY A 72 16.61 -6.78 27.02
C GLY A 72 17.74 -5.97 27.65
N GLY A 73 17.45 -5.01 28.52
CA GLY A 73 18.45 -4.52 29.47
C GLY A 73 18.71 -5.59 30.55
N ASN A 74 19.40 -6.68 30.19
CA ASN A 74 20.16 -7.44 31.18
C ASN A 74 21.15 -6.46 31.81
N THR A 75 20.75 -5.91 32.96
CA THR A 75 21.66 -5.36 33.95
C THR A 75 22.60 -6.50 34.33
N ASN A 76 23.70 -6.64 33.60
CA ASN A 76 24.85 -7.47 33.96
C ASN A 76 25.51 -6.92 35.23
N GLY A 77 24.75 -6.73 36.30
CA GLY A 77 25.18 -6.42 37.65
C GLY A 77 25.19 -7.65 38.55
N ASN A 78 25.09 -8.87 38.00
CA ASN A 78 25.21 -10.12 38.76
C ASN A 78 25.88 -11.28 38.00
N MET A 79 26.81 -11.01 37.09
CA MET A 79 27.72 -12.03 36.54
C MET A 79 29.18 -11.67 36.83
N MET A 80 29.49 -11.27 38.08
CA MET A 80 30.85 -11.20 38.67
C MET A 80 30.72 -10.64 40.10
N ALA A 81 30.26 -11.47 41.03
CA ALA A 81 30.53 -11.37 42.47
C ALA A 81 30.54 -12.77 43.06
#